data_AF-A0A0C9WVF3-F1
#
_entry.id   AF-A0A0C9WVF3-F1
#
_cell.length_a   1.000
_cell.length_b   1.000
_cell.length_c   1.000
_cell.angle_alpha   90.00
_cell.angle_beta   90.00
_cell.angle_gamma   90.00
#
_symmetry.space_group_name_H-M   'P 1'
#
loop_
_entity.id
_entity.type
_entity.pdbx_description
1 polymer ?
#
loop_
_entity_poly.entity_id
_entity_poly.type
_entity_poly.pdbx_seq_one_letter_code
_entity_poly.pdbx_strand_id
1 'polypeptide(L)'
;MKSALWVYNQARWALDQLDAPKATRDPYKPISKKDTRGLTTVYDGNARGQRNNALPWFWNMAMAEDSSSSTYMEQVYRVNWLRAKARYDQWSEEHILIPNEMNWTRLFFLNKANEWARLRNLVPDKPGHVCFAEGQSSMWKELALQATKAFINAGVMCNAITLPKQS
;
A
#
# COMPACT_ATOMS: atom_id res chain seq x y z
N MET A 1 -13.81 -28.27 16.37
CA MET A 1 -13.59 -26.82 16.12
C MET A 1 -14.90 -26.02 16.03
N LYS A 2 -15.95 -26.46 15.30
CA LYS A 2 -17.26 -25.77 15.29
C LYS A 2 -17.89 -25.63 16.69
N SER A 3 -17.74 -26.64 17.55
CA SER A 3 -18.22 -26.65 18.94
C SER A 3 -17.59 -25.54 19.78
N ALA A 4 -16.26 -25.39 19.74
CA ALA A 4 -15.55 -24.37 20.53
C ALA A 4 -15.92 -22.93 20.14
N LEU A 5 -16.09 -22.66 18.83
CA LEU A 5 -16.53 -21.35 18.35
C LEU A 5 -17.95 -21.02 18.83
N TRP A 6 -18.84 -22.01 18.81
CA TRP A 6 -20.19 -21.85 19.34
C TRP A 6 -20.17 -21.57 20.85
N VAL A 7 -19.41 -22.34 21.63
CA VAL A 7 -19.28 -22.15 23.08
C VAL A 7 -18.75 -20.76 23.41
N TYR A 8 -17.72 -20.27 22.71
CA TYR A 8 -17.19 -18.92 22.91
C TYR A 8 -18.25 -17.84 22.65
N ASN A 9 -18.92 -17.91 21.49
CA ASN A 9 -19.92 -16.91 21.13
C ASN A 9 -21.14 -16.97 22.05
N GLN A 10 -21.49 -18.16 22.55
CA GLN A 10 -22.54 -18.34 23.56
C GLN A 10 -22.16 -17.71 24.90
N ALA A 11 -20.92 -17.90 25.36
CA ALA A 11 -20.42 -17.28 26.59
C ALA A 11 -20.35 -15.76 26.47
N ARG A 12 -19.89 -15.24 25.32
CA ARG A 12 -19.91 -13.80 25.01
C ARG A 12 -21.33 -13.23 25.01
N TRP A 13 -22.29 -13.95 24.42
CA TRP A 13 -23.69 -13.56 24.46
C TRP A 13 -24.22 -13.52 25.89
N ALA A 14 -23.84 -14.47 26.75
CA ALA A 14 -24.22 -14.43 28.16
C ALA A 14 -23.62 -13.22 28.92
N LEU A 15 -22.37 -12.84 28.64
CA LEU A 15 -21.77 -11.61 29.20
C LEU A 15 -22.56 -10.36 28.84
N ASP A 16 -23.07 -10.31 27.61
CA ASP A 16 -23.92 -9.21 27.14
C ASP A 16 -25.29 -9.19 27.85
N GLN A 17 -25.86 -10.36 28.16
CA GLN A 17 -27.14 -10.48 28.86
C GLN A 17 -27.05 -10.15 30.35
N LEU A 18 -25.91 -10.42 30.98
CA LEU A 18 -25.68 -10.19 32.41
C LEU A 18 -25.27 -8.74 32.73
N ASP A 19 -25.27 -7.85 31.74
CA ASP A 19 -24.80 -6.46 31.85
C ASP A 19 -23.43 -6.35 32.55
N ALA A 20 -22.51 -7.24 32.16
CA ALA A 20 -21.17 -7.25 32.71
C ALA A 20 -20.47 -5.88 32.51
N PRO A 21 -19.59 -5.46 33.43
CA PRO A 21 -18.88 -4.19 33.30
C PRO A 21 -18.22 -4.07 31.92
N LYS A 22 -18.30 -2.87 31.32
CA LYS A 22 -17.73 -2.61 29.97
C LYS A 22 -16.27 -3.00 29.87
N ALA A 23 -15.49 -2.78 30.94
CA ALA A 23 -14.09 -3.21 31.02
C ALA A 23 -13.90 -4.73 30.77
N THR A 24 -14.86 -5.55 31.19
CA THR A 24 -14.86 -7.00 30.98
C THR A 24 -15.42 -7.37 29.62
N ARG A 25 -16.37 -6.60 29.07
CA ARG A 25 -17.06 -6.90 27.81
C ARG A 25 -16.29 -6.47 26.56
N ASP A 26 -15.74 -5.26 26.57
CA ASP A 26 -15.11 -4.61 25.42
C ASP A 26 -13.93 -5.39 24.81
N PRO A 27 -13.09 -6.08 25.60
CA PRO A 27 -12.01 -6.88 25.03
C PRO A 27 -12.50 -8.03 24.16
N TYR A 28 -13.68 -8.60 24.42
CA TYR A 28 -14.17 -9.80 23.74
C TYR A 28 -15.06 -9.47 22.52
N LYS A 29 -14.55 -9.70 21.30
CA LYS A 29 -15.26 -9.50 20.03
C LYS A 29 -15.79 -10.84 19.47
N PRO A 30 -16.76 -10.87 18.54
CA PRO A 30 -17.23 -12.15 18.01
C PRO A 30 -16.13 -12.85 17.21
N ILE A 31 -16.06 -14.18 17.32
CA ILE A 31 -15.12 -15.00 16.55
C ILE A 31 -15.88 -15.65 15.39
N SER A 32 -15.42 -15.39 14.18
CA SER A 32 -15.96 -15.96 12.94
C SER A 32 -15.14 -17.17 12.49
N LYS A 33 -15.70 -17.98 11.57
CA LYS A 33 -14.98 -19.11 10.96
C LYS A 33 -13.74 -18.67 10.17
N LYS A 34 -13.66 -17.41 9.75
CA LYS A 34 -12.48 -16.87 9.06
C LYS A 34 -11.30 -16.71 10.03
N ASP A 35 -11.60 -16.42 11.29
CA ASP A 35 -10.62 -16.18 12.35
C ASP A 35 -10.01 -17.48 12.89
N THR A 36 -10.69 -18.62 12.67
CA THR A 36 -10.19 -19.95 13.07
C THR A 36 -9.31 -20.60 12.01
N ARG A 37 -9.00 -19.90 10.91
CA ARG A 37 -8.05 -20.42 9.93
C ARG A 37 -6.69 -20.55 10.62
N GLY A 38 -6.09 -21.73 10.49
CA GLY A 38 -4.78 -21.99 11.07
C GLY A 38 -3.79 -20.92 10.65
N LEU A 39 -3.00 -20.43 11.60
CA LEU A 39 -1.97 -19.44 11.36
C LEU A 39 -0.81 -20.13 10.61
N THR A 40 -1.01 -20.34 9.31
CA THR A 40 -0.01 -20.94 8.40
C THR A 40 1.31 -20.20 8.42
N THR A 41 1.33 -18.94 8.86
CA THR A 41 2.54 -18.13 8.98
C THR A 41 3.61 -18.72 9.90
N VAL A 42 3.23 -19.57 10.86
CA VAL A 42 4.18 -20.23 11.78
C VAL A 42 4.71 -21.55 11.20
N TYR A 43 3.90 -22.21 10.37
CA TYR A 43 4.23 -23.50 9.76
C TYR A 43 4.96 -23.35 8.41
N ASP A 44 4.59 -22.33 7.64
CA ASP A 44 5.17 -21.98 6.35
C ASP A 44 5.27 -20.45 6.23
N GLY A 45 6.41 -19.93 6.66
CA GLY A 45 6.70 -18.49 6.65
C GLY A 45 6.70 -17.86 5.24
N ASN A 46 6.84 -18.68 4.19
CA ASN A 46 6.96 -18.24 2.80
C ASN A 46 5.72 -18.55 1.94
N ALA A 47 4.64 -19.06 2.55
CA ALA A 47 3.39 -19.33 1.84
C ALA A 47 2.86 -18.10 1.09
N ARG A 48 2.65 -18.24 -0.23
CA ARG A 48 2.07 -17.19 -1.08
C ARG A 48 0.67 -16.79 -0.60
N GLY A 49 0.31 -15.52 -0.74
CA GLY A 49 -1.03 -15.00 -0.41
C GLY A 49 -1.26 -14.66 1.06
N GLN A 50 -0.25 -14.77 1.92
CA GLN A 50 -0.35 -14.42 3.35
C GLN A 50 0.01 -12.95 3.66
N ARG A 51 0.45 -12.16 2.66
CA ARG A 51 0.98 -10.78 2.82
C ARG A 51 -0.01 -9.81 3.49
N ASN A 52 -1.31 -9.99 3.26
CA ASN A 52 -2.39 -9.12 3.77
C ASN A 52 -3.25 -9.76 4.86
N ASN A 53 -2.93 -10.96 5.33
CA ASN A 53 -3.73 -11.59 6.38
C ASN A 53 -3.38 -10.97 7.73
N ALA A 54 -4.29 -10.16 8.25
CA ALA A 54 -4.20 -9.68 9.63
C ALA A 54 -4.44 -10.85 10.59
N LEU A 55 -3.70 -10.86 11.69
CA LEU A 55 -4.01 -11.75 12.80
C LEU A 55 -5.43 -11.46 13.32
N PRO A 56 -6.21 -12.51 13.65
CA PRO A 56 -7.43 -12.34 14.41
C PRO A 56 -7.20 -11.52 15.68
N TRP A 57 -8.18 -10.68 16.02
CA TRP A 57 -8.09 -9.72 17.12
C TRP A 57 -7.73 -10.38 18.47
N PHE A 58 -8.14 -11.63 18.71
CA PHE A 58 -7.91 -12.33 19.98
C PHE A 58 -6.44 -12.68 20.22
N TRP A 59 -5.61 -12.76 19.18
CA TRP A 59 -4.17 -12.93 19.34
C TRP A 59 -3.50 -11.68 19.88
N ASN A 60 -4.10 -10.49 19.73
CA ASN A 60 -3.55 -9.24 20.25
C ASN A 60 -4.06 -8.90 21.66
N MET A 61 -4.89 -9.76 22.26
CA MET A 61 -5.24 -9.60 23.66
C MET A 61 -4.01 -9.95 24.49
N ALA A 62 -3.55 -9.03 25.33
CA ALA A 62 -2.61 -9.34 26.40
C ALA A 62 -3.29 -10.37 27.32
N MET A 63 -3.04 -11.65 27.08
CA MET A 63 -3.42 -12.70 28.02
C MET A 63 -2.64 -12.40 29.30
N ALA A 64 -3.36 -12.21 30.39
CA ALA A 64 -2.80 -11.84 31.68
C ALA A 64 -1.63 -12.77 32.07
N GLU A 65 -0.71 -12.15 32.80
CA GLU A 65 0.63 -12.48 33.31
C GLU A 65 0.96 -13.95 33.71
N ASP A 66 0.01 -14.89 33.68
CA ASP A 66 0.17 -16.23 34.27
C ASP A 66 0.28 -17.40 33.27
N SER A 67 0.24 -17.14 31.96
CA SER A 67 0.57 -18.19 31.01
C SER A 67 2.08 -18.13 30.77
N SER A 68 2.83 -19.14 31.22
CA SER A 68 4.16 -19.47 30.70
C SER A 68 4.16 -19.20 29.20
N SER A 69 4.73 -18.06 28.78
CA SER A 69 4.73 -17.62 27.39
C SER A 69 5.40 -18.71 26.60
N SER A 70 4.62 -19.58 25.96
CA SER A 70 5.19 -20.67 25.20
C SER A 70 6.08 -20.04 24.14
N THR A 71 7.28 -20.58 23.95
CA THR A 71 8.25 -20.09 22.96
C THR A 71 7.61 -19.94 21.57
N TYR A 72 6.59 -20.74 21.29
CA TYR A 72 5.72 -20.64 20.12
C TYR A 72 5.00 -19.28 20.00
N MET A 73 4.34 -18.81 21.06
CA MET A 73 3.60 -17.53 21.05
C MET A 73 4.54 -16.34 20.84
N GLU A 74 5.71 -16.35 21.49
CA GLU A 74 6.73 -15.33 21.31
C GLU A 74 7.19 -15.24 19.85
N GLN A 75 7.44 -16.39 19.21
CA GLN A 75 7.80 -16.44 17.78
C GLN A 75 6.67 -15.90 16.88
N VAL A 76 5.41 -16.24 17.18
CA VAL A 76 4.24 -15.72 16.45
C VAL A 76 4.21 -14.19 16.53
N TYR A 77 4.36 -13.61 17.71
CA TYR A 77 4.36 -12.15 17.88
C TYR A 77 5.53 -11.49 17.15
N ARG A 78 6.75 -12.03 17.29
CA ARG A 78 7.95 -11.51 16.64
C ARG A 78 7.82 -11.48 15.12
N VAL A 79 7.38 -12.58 14.49
CA VAL A 79 7.22 -12.66 13.03
C VAL A 79 6.16 -11.67 12.53
N ASN A 80 5.05 -11.55 13.25
CA ASN A 80 3.99 -10.62 12.85
C ASN A 80 4.41 -9.16 13.02
N TRP A 81 5.14 -8.83 14.08
CA TRP A 81 5.74 -7.51 14.26
C TRP A 81 6.73 -7.18 13.14
N LEU A 82 7.65 -8.09 12.79
CA LEU A 82 8.61 -7.90 11.71
C LEU A 82 7.93 -7.63 10.36
N ARG A 83 6.83 -8.35 10.06
CA ARG A 83 6.05 -8.12 8.83
C ARG A 83 5.28 -6.81 8.84
N ALA A 84 4.71 -6.43 9.98
CA ALA A 84 4.04 -5.14 10.13
C ALA A 84 5.06 -4.00 9.93
N LYS A 85 6.24 -4.12 10.54
CA LYS A 85 7.34 -3.17 10.36
C LYS A 85 7.81 -3.11 8.90
N ALA A 86 8.07 -4.24 8.26
CA ALA A 86 8.49 -4.27 6.86
C ALA A 86 7.47 -3.62 5.91
N ARG A 87 6.16 -3.80 6.16
CA ARG A 87 5.11 -3.10 5.40
C ARG A 87 5.10 -1.60 5.66
N TYR A 88 5.25 -1.21 6.92
CA TYR A 88 5.36 0.19 7.29
C TYR A 88 6.56 0.86 6.61
N ASP A 89 7.74 0.23 6.66
CA ASP A 89 8.96 0.73 6.04
C ASP A 89 8.78 0.85 4.51
N GLN A 90 8.21 -0.17 3.85
CA GLN A 90 7.87 -0.12 2.42
C GLN A 90 6.92 1.02 2.08
N TRP A 91 5.82 1.17 2.81
CA TRP A 91 4.85 2.25 2.56
C TRP A 91 5.44 3.63 2.84
N SER A 92 6.30 3.76 3.85
CA SER A 92 7.03 5.00 4.14
C SER A 92 7.97 5.36 3.00
N GLU A 93 8.66 4.37 2.43
CA GLU A 93 9.52 4.57 1.28
C GLU A 93 8.71 4.92 0.03
N GLU A 94 7.68 4.15 -0.30
CA GLU A 94 6.77 4.37 -1.43
C GLU A 94 6.10 5.75 -1.35
N HIS A 95 5.74 6.23 -0.16
CA HIS A 95 5.17 7.55 0.04
C HIS A 95 6.10 8.68 -0.42
N ILE A 96 7.42 8.48 -0.34
CA ILE A 96 8.44 9.43 -0.79
C ILE A 96 8.82 9.18 -2.25
N LEU A 97 8.98 7.92 -2.66
CA LEU A 97 9.45 7.57 -4.00
C LEU A 97 8.40 7.81 -5.08
N ILE A 98 7.14 7.42 -4.87
CA ILE A 98 6.09 7.50 -5.90
C ILE A 98 5.91 8.94 -6.43
N PRO A 99 5.81 9.99 -5.58
CA PRO A 99 5.71 11.35 -6.08
C PRO A 99 6.95 11.80 -6.89
N ASN A 100 8.14 11.33 -6.51
CA ASN A 100 9.38 11.61 -7.23
C ASN A 100 9.41 10.89 -8.59
N GLU A 101 9.01 9.62 -8.66
CA GLU A 101 8.90 8.86 -9.91
C GLU A 101 7.89 9.48 -10.88
N MET A 102 6.75 9.94 -10.38
CA MET A 102 5.77 10.68 -11.18
C MET A 102 6.37 11.97 -11.75
N ASN A 103 7.09 12.72 -10.92
CA ASN A 103 7.78 13.94 -11.35
C ASN A 103 8.87 13.65 -12.39
N TRP A 104 9.69 12.62 -12.18
CA TRP A 104 10.72 12.19 -13.13
C TRP A 104 10.12 11.72 -14.46
N THR A 105 8.96 11.05 -14.43
CA THR A 105 8.26 10.63 -15.65
C THR A 105 7.85 11.85 -16.49
N ARG A 106 7.29 12.90 -15.86
CA ARG A 106 6.99 14.17 -16.55
C ARG A 106 8.25 14.80 -17.13
N LEU A 107 9.32 14.90 -16.32
CA LEU A 107 10.58 15.51 -16.75
C LEU A 107 11.24 14.73 -17.89
N PHE A 108 11.13 13.40 -17.89
CA PHE A 108 11.61 12.55 -18.96
C PHE A 108 10.91 12.87 -20.29
N PHE A 109 9.58 13.00 -20.30
CA PHE A 109 8.84 13.38 -21.50
C PHE A 109 9.22 14.77 -22.01
N LEU A 110 9.38 15.75 -21.11
CA LEU A 110 9.84 17.08 -21.50
C LEU A 110 11.27 17.05 -22.05
N ASN A 111 12.16 16.25 -21.46
CA ASN A 111 13.51 16.08 -21.97
C ASN A 111 13.50 15.45 -23.37
N LYS A 112 12.63 14.47 -23.63
CA LYS A 112 12.46 13.88 -24.95
C LYS A 112 11.92 14.87 -25.98
N ALA A 113 10.95 15.71 -25.61
CA ALA A 113 10.49 16.78 -26.48
C ALA A 113 11.64 17.75 -26.85
N ASN A 114 12.47 18.12 -25.86
CA ASN A 114 13.62 18.99 -26.08
C ASN A 114 14.70 18.34 -26.95
N GLU A 115 14.93 17.04 -26.80
CA GLU A 115 15.84 16.27 -27.65
C GLU A 115 15.40 16.33 -29.11
N TRP A 116 14.12 16.08 -29.40
CA TRP A 116 13.57 16.21 -30.76
C TRP A 116 13.63 17.65 -31.29
N ALA A 117 13.36 18.65 -30.45
CA ALA A 117 13.51 20.05 -30.83
C ALA A 117 14.97 20.44 -31.17
N ARG A 118 15.96 19.85 -30.49
CA ARG A 118 17.38 20.01 -30.83
C ARG A 118 17.72 19.34 -32.16
N LEU A 119 17.23 18.11 -32.39
CA LEU A 119 17.43 17.38 -33.65
C LEU A 119 16.83 18.13 -34.84
N ARG A 120 15.64 18.71 -34.68
CA ARG A 120 15.01 19.61 -35.67
C ARG A 120 15.97 20.73 -36.10
N ASN A 121 16.63 21.38 -35.14
CA ASN A 121 17.51 22.52 -35.41
C ASN A 121 18.84 22.12 -36.07
N LEU A 122 19.23 20.84 -36.02
CA LEU A 122 20.45 20.33 -36.67
C LEU A 122 20.28 20.10 -38.17
N VAL A 123 19.05 19.96 -38.67
CA VAL A 123 18.76 19.62 -40.07
C VAL A 123 17.73 20.59 -40.68
N PRO A 124 18.00 21.91 -40.69
CA PRO A 124 17.05 22.90 -41.17
C PRO A 124 16.76 22.76 -42.68
N ASP A 125 17.73 22.26 -43.45
CA ASP A 125 17.65 22.21 -44.92
C ASP A 125 16.78 21.06 -45.45
N LYS A 126 16.24 20.19 -44.56
CA LYS A 126 15.40 19.06 -44.96
C LYS A 126 14.00 19.17 -44.37
N PRO A 127 13.01 19.72 -45.11
CA PRO A 127 11.70 20.05 -44.56
C PRO A 127 10.93 18.82 -44.04
N GLY A 128 11.09 17.65 -44.67
CA GLY A 128 10.44 16.41 -44.20
C GLY A 128 10.94 15.96 -42.82
N HIS A 129 12.25 16.07 -42.56
CA HIS A 129 12.83 15.73 -41.26
C HIS A 129 12.41 16.74 -40.18
N VAL A 130 12.33 18.03 -40.53
CA VAL A 130 11.83 19.08 -39.64
C VAL A 130 10.39 18.80 -39.22
N CYS A 131 9.50 18.52 -40.17
CA CYS A 131 8.10 18.20 -39.91
C CYS A 131 7.95 16.96 -38.99
N PHE A 132 8.72 15.89 -39.27
CA PHE A 132 8.71 14.70 -38.42
C PHE A 132 9.19 14.99 -36.99
N ALA A 133 10.30 15.72 -36.85
CA ALA A 133 10.86 16.07 -35.54
C ALA A 133 9.92 17.00 -34.75
N GLU A 134 9.21 17.92 -35.41
CA GLU A 134 8.18 18.74 -34.79
C GLU A 134 7.00 17.90 -34.28
N GLY A 135 6.52 16.94 -35.09
CA GLY A 135 5.49 15.99 -34.68
C GLY A 135 5.90 15.17 -33.45
N GLN A 136 7.14 14.66 -33.42
CA GLN A 136 7.68 13.95 -32.26
C GLN A 136 7.76 14.85 -31.02
N SER A 137 8.31 16.06 -31.16
CA SER A 137 8.36 17.04 -30.06
C SER A 137 6.96 17.33 -29.51
N SER A 138 5.96 17.52 -30.39
CA SER A 138 4.58 17.78 -29.98
C SER A 138 3.98 16.60 -29.22
N MET A 139 4.14 15.37 -29.72
CA MET A 139 3.67 14.15 -29.07
C MET A 139 4.25 14.00 -27.64
N TRP A 140 5.56 14.20 -27.47
CA TRP A 140 6.19 14.11 -26.16
C TRP A 140 5.70 15.19 -25.18
N LYS A 141 5.45 16.41 -25.66
CA LYS A 141 4.83 17.48 -24.85
C LYS A 141 3.42 17.11 -24.42
N GLU A 142 2.64 16.50 -25.31
CA GLU A 142 1.29 16.03 -24.99
C GLU A 142 1.30 14.94 -23.91
N LEU A 143 2.20 13.95 -24.02
CA LEU A 143 2.40 12.93 -22.99
C LEU A 143 2.76 13.55 -21.63
N ALA A 144 3.64 14.57 -21.60
CA ALA A 144 3.97 15.30 -20.38
C ALA A 144 2.74 16.00 -19.77
N LEU A 145 1.88 16.59 -20.60
CA LEU A 145 0.65 17.26 -20.18
C LEU A 145 -0.35 16.24 -19.62
N GLN A 146 -0.58 15.14 -20.35
CA GLN A 146 -1.50 14.07 -19.92
C GLN A 146 -1.05 13.44 -18.60
N ALA A 147 0.24 13.14 -18.46
CA ALA A 147 0.82 12.63 -17.22
C ALA A 147 0.61 13.62 -16.07
N THR A 148 0.89 14.91 -16.30
CA THR A 148 0.67 15.98 -15.30
C THR A 148 -0.79 16.02 -14.85
N LYS A 149 -1.74 15.98 -15.79
CA LYS A 149 -3.18 15.97 -15.49
C LYS A 149 -3.58 14.74 -14.68
N ALA A 150 -3.07 13.56 -15.04
CA ALA A 150 -3.33 12.32 -14.31
C ALA A 150 -2.79 12.38 -12.87
N PHE A 151 -1.59 12.91 -12.66
CA PHE A 151 -0.98 13.03 -11.33
C PHE A 151 -1.71 14.04 -10.44
N ILE A 152 -2.14 15.17 -10.99
CA ILE A 152 -2.98 16.14 -10.27
C ILE A 152 -4.31 15.49 -9.84
N ASN A 153 -4.98 14.77 -10.75
CA ASN A 153 -6.23 14.07 -10.44
C ASN A 153 -6.08 12.99 -9.37
N ALA A 154 -4.90 12.35 -9.30
CA ALA A 154 -4.58 11.36 -8.27
C ALA A 154 -4.32 11.97 -6.87
N GLY A 155 -4.38 13.31 -6.74
CA GLY A 155 -4.13 14.00 -5.46
C GLY A 155 -2.66 14.06 -5.07
N VAL A 156 -1.75 13.69 -5.97
CA VAL A 156 -0.30 13.77 -5.73
C VAL A 156 0.16 15.19 -6.03
N MET A 157 -0.09 16.09 -5.08
CA MET A 157 0.38 17.47 -5.15
C MET A 157 1.87 17.51 -4.81
N CYS A 158 2.72 17.22 -5.80
CA CYS A 158 4.12 17.64 -5.73
C CYS A 158 4.15 19.17 -5.89
N ASN A 159 4.70 19.90 -4.92
CA ASN A 159 4.85 21.37 -4.92
C ASN A 159 5.56 21.94 -6.17
N ALA A 160 6.15 21.08 -7.00
CA ALA A 160 6.86 21.42 -8.24
C ALA A 160 6.03 21.25 -9.54
N ILE A 161 4.76 20.85 -9.46
CA ILE A 161 3.91 20.58 -10.65
C ILE A 161 2.92 21.73 -10.88
N THR A 162 3.43 22.91 -11.21
CA THR A 162 2.59 23.96 -11.79
C THR A 162 2.39 23.67 -13.28
N LEU A 163 1.14 23.66 -13.75
CA LEU A 163 0.84 23.57 -15.18
C LEU A 163 1.63 24.67 -15.92
N PRO A 164 2.32 24.37 -17.03
CA PRO A 164 2.92 25.41 -17.85
C PRO A 164 1.79 26.35 -18.32
N LYS A 165 1.95 27.66 -18.10
CA LYS A 165 1.04 28.67 -18.65
C LYS A 165 0.95 28.44 -20.16
N GLN A 166 -0.26 28.18 -20.64
CA GLN A 166 -0.53 28.14 -22.07
C GLN A 166 -0.21 29.53 -22.64
N SER A 167 0.74 29.59 -23.57
CA SER A 167 1.08 30.76 -24.38
C SER A 167 0.04 30.96 -25.48
#